data_AF-A0A5P3VD22-F1
#
_entry.id   AF-A0A5P3VD22-F1
#
_cell.length_a   1.000
_cell.length_b   1.000
_cell.length_c   1.000
_cell.angle_alpha   90.00
_cell.angle_beta   90.00
_cell.angle_gamma   90.00
#
_symmetry.space_group_name_H-M   'P 1'
#
loop_
_entity.id
_entity.type
_entity.pdbx_description
1 polymer ?
#
loop_
_entity_poly.entity_id
_entity_poly.type
_entity_poly.pdbx_seq_one_letter_code
_entity_poly.pdbx_strand_id
1 'polypeptide(L)'
;MRRCAMYSHSHHGITAEHNGVDMLVTAHSPGENPLSLATERAAQLHGLLVMAGDHGASGEDPGGLNQEAWESLLSLAGRLAHETQVLSELALLQGQVLQLD
;
A
#
# COMPACT_ATOMS: atom_id res chain seq x y z
N MET A 1 26.11 -30.99 -31.02
CA MET A 1 25.75 -29.97 -30.02
C MET A 1 24.29 -30.19 -29.66
N ARG A 2 24.00 -30.70 -28.45
CA ARG A 2 22.61 -30.93 -28.00
C ARG A 2 22.00 -29.57 -27.63
N ARG A 3 20.89 -29.18 -28.27
CA ARG A 3 20.12 -28.02 -27.84
C ARG A 3 19.48 -28.38 -26.50
N CYS A 4 19.90 -27.74 -25.41
CA CYS A 4 19.16 -27.81 -24.15
C CYS A 4 17.82 -27.10 -24.38
N ALA A 5 16.72 -27.82 -24.25
CA ALA A 5 15.40 -27.21 -24.28
C ALA A 5 15.22 -26.44 -22.97
N MET A 6 14.96 -25.14 -23.08
CA MET A 6 14.56 -24.30 -21.95
C MET A 6 13.18 -24.78 -21.49
N TYR A 7 13.06 -25.17 -20.23
CA TYR A 7 11.78 -25.53 -19.62
C TYR A 7 11.46 -24.50 -18.53
N SER A 8 10.28 -23.91 -18.62
CA SER A 8 9.73 -23.00 -17.61
C SER A 8 8.47 -23.64 -17.03
N HIS A 9 8.42 -23.74 -15.71
CA HIS A 9 7.27 -24.26 -14.97
C HIS A 9 6.85 -23.23 -13.92
N SER A 10 5.60 -22.76 -14.03
CA SER A 10 5.01 -21.83 -13.05
C SER A 10 3.84 -22.48 -12.32
N HIS A 11 3.86 -22.44 -10.99
CA HIS A 11 2.81 -22.98 -10.14
C HIS A 11 2.72 -22.21 -8.82
N HIS A 12 1.53 -21.73 -8.47
CA HIS A 12 1.26 -21.02 -7.19
C HIS A 12 2.22 -19.86 -6.90
N GLY A 13 2.54 -19.05 -7.91
CA GLY A 13 3.45 -17.93 -7.78
C GLY A 13 4.93 -18.32 -7.74
N ILE A 14 5.30 -19.59 -7.86
CA ILE A 14 6.70 -20.00 -8.02
C ILE A 14 6.94 -20.32 -9.49
N THR A 15 7.95 -19.68 -10.08
CA THR A 15 8.42 -19.93 -11.44
C THR A 15 9.82 -20.53 -11.37
N ALA A 16 9.99 -21.73 -11.95
CA ALA A 16 11.28 -22.38 -12.09
C ALA A 16 11.68 -22.43 -13.56
N GLU A 17 12.84 -21.87 -13.89
CA GLU A 17 13.42 -21.88 -15.23
C GLU A 17 14.69 -22.72 -15.26
N HIS A 18 14.76 -23.66 -16.20
CA HIS A 18 15.87 -24.59 -16.33
C HIS A 18 16.61 -24.41 -17.67
N ASN A 19 17.91 -24.10 -17.59
CA ASN A 19 18.78 -23.86 -18.75
C ASN A 19 19.73 -25.03 -19.05
N GLY A 20 19.42 -26.23 -18.56
CA GLY A 20 20.18 -27.45 -18.83
C GLY A 20 21.34 -27.73 -17.87
N VAL A 21 21.91 -26.70 -17.23
CA VAL A 21 22.96 -26.82 -16.19
C VAL A 21 22.52 -26.17 -14.88
N ASP A 22 21.80 -25.06 -14.97
CA ASP A 22 21.32 -24.30 -13.82
C ASP A 22 19.79 -24.20 -13.79
N MET A 23 19.25 -24.00 -12.60
CA MET A 23 17.83 -23.77 -12.34
C MET A 23 17.67 -22.47 -11.57
N LEU A 24 16.93 -21.52 -12.14
CA LEU A 24 16.51 -20.29 -11.47
C LEU A 24 15.11 -20.51 -10.89
N VAL A 25 14.91 -20.20 -9.61
CA VAL A 25 13.60 -20.27 -8.95
C VAL A 25 13.22 -18.89 -8.44
N THR A 26 12.11 -18.36 -8.95
CA THR A 26 11.54 -17.07 -8.57
C THR A 26 10.23 -17.29 -7.82
N ALA A 27 10.08 -16.68 -6.65
CA ALA A 27 8.83 -16.68 -5.90
C ALA A 27 8.15 -15.31 -6.02
N HIS A 28 6.91 -15.32 -6.49
CA HIS A 28 6.01 -14.19 -6.61
C HIS A 28 4.98 -14.26 -5.48
N SER A 29 5.14 -13.40 -4.50
CA SER A 29 4.11 -13.15 -3.49
C SER A 29 3.19 -12.04 -4.00
N PRO A 30 1.85 -12.20 -3.97
CA PRO A 30 0.95 -11.09 -4.24
C PRO A 30 1.13 -10.04 -3.15
N GLY A 31 1.97 -9.05 -3.41
CA GLY A 31 2.12 -7.88 -2.56
C GLY A 31 0.94 -6.93 -2.78
N GLU A 32 0.45 -6.33 -1.70
CA GLU A 32 -0.52 -5.24 -1.80
C GLU A 32 0.11 -4.08 -2.59
N ASN A 33 -0.60 -3.59 -3.61
CA ASN A 33 -0.09 -2.49 -4.44
C ASN A 33 -0.03 -1.21 -3.57
N PRO A 34 1.14 -0.57 -3.43
CA PRO A 34 1.30 0.60 -2.56
C PRO A 34 0.41 1.77 -2.99
N LEU A 35 0.10 1.92 -4.28
CA LEU A 35 -0.83 2.95 -4.75
C LEU A 35 -2.26 2.67 -4.30
N SER A 36 -2.68 1.41 -4.34
CA SER A 36 -4.00 1.00 -3.86
C SER A 36 -4.14 1.25 -2.36
N LEU A 37 -3.10 0.90 -1.59
CA LEU A 37 -3.06 1.17 -0.15
C LEU A 37 -3.03 2.67 0.17
N ALA A 38 -2.27 3.47 -0.58
CA ALA A 38 -2.25 4.92 -0.44
C ALA A 38 -3.65 5.52 -0.64
N THR A 39 -4.38 5.04 -1.67
CA THR A 39 -5.75 5.49 -1.96
C THR A 39 -6.71 5.14 -0.82
N GLU A 40 -6.60 3.94 -0.26
CA GLU A 40 -7.41 3.51 0.88
C GLU A 40 -7.13 4.37 2.13
N ARG A 41 -5.86 4.60 2.47
CA ARG A 41 -5.48 5.43 3.62
C ARG A 41 -5.89 6.89 3.45
N ALA A 42 -5.79 7.44 2.23
CA ALA A 42 -6.29 8.77 1.91
C ALA A 42 -7.81 8.86 2.09
N ALA A 43 -8.57 7.84 1.68
CA ALA A 43 -10.01 7.79 1.87
C ALA A 43 -10.40 7.70 3.36
N GLN A 44 -9.67 6.91 4.15
CA GLN A 44 -9.86 6.83 5.61
C GLN A 44 -9.57 8.17 6.29
N LEU A 45 -8.47 8.84 5.92
CA LEU A 45 -8.14 10.18 6.41
C LEU A 45 -9.23 11.19 6.06
N HIS A 46 -9.68 11.20 4.80
CA HIS A 46 -10.73 12.09 4.34
C HIS A 46 -12.03 11.86 5.12
N GLY A 47 -12.46 10.61 5.29
CA GLY A 47 -13.64 10.27 6.08
C GLY A 47 -13.51 10.73 7.54
N LEU A 48 -12.35 10.54 8.15
CA LEU A 48 -12.08 11.00 9.52
C LEU A 48 -12.18 12.52 9.66
N LEU A 49 -11.63 13.27 8.71
CA LEU A 49 -11.67 14.74 8.71
C LEU A 49 -13.08 15.28 8.45
N VAL A 50 -13.85 14.65 7.56
CA VAL A 50 -15.26 15.00 7.33
C VAL A 50 -16.08 14.78 8.59
N MET A 51 -15.98 13.60 9.21
CA MET A 51 -16.68 13.31 10.46
C MET A 51 -16.30 14.30 11.56
N ALA A 52 -15.01 14.65 11.69
CA ALA A 52 -14.54 15.64 12.65
C ALA A 52 -15.10 17.05 12.37
N GLY A 53 -15.16 17.45 11.10
CA GLY A 53 -15.74 18.72 10.67
C GLY A 53 -17.24 18.82 10.96
N ASP A 54 -17.99 17.77 10.69
CA ASP A 54 -19.43 17.70 10.98
C ASP A 54 -19.72 17.79 12.48
N HIS A 55 -18.90 17.16 13.32
CA HIS A 55 -19.00 17.29 14.77
C HIS A 55 -18.74 18.73 15.25
N GLY A 56 -17.82 19.46 14.61
CA GLY A 56 -17.57 20.87 14.91
C GLY A 56 -18.65 21.83 14.39
N ALA A 57 -19.32 21.49 13.28
CA ALA A 57 -20.34 22.30 12.65
C ALA A 57 -21.74 22.15 13.27
N SER A 58 -22.01 21.03 13.96
CA SER A 58 -23.33 20.71 14.53
C SER A 58 -23.74 21.62 15.71
N GLY A 59 -22.84 22.46 16.24
CA GLY A 59 -23.17 23.48 17.24
C GLY A 59 -23.70 22.95 18.58
N GLU A 60 -23.76 21.62 18.76
CA GLU A 60 -23.94 20.98 20.06
C GLU A 60 -22.67 21.20 20.87
N ASP A 61 -22.82 21.53 22.14
CA ASP A 61 -21.78 21.91 23.09
C ASP A 61 -20.40 21.29 22.80
N PRO A 62 -19.27 22.02 22.94
CA PRO A 62 -17.91 21.47 22.79
C PRO A 62 -17.58 20.28 23.74
N GLY A 63 -18.54 19.82 24.55
CA GLY A 63 -18.50 18.60 25.34
C GLY A 63 -18.83 17.29 24.62
N GLY A 64 -19.14 17.28 23.31
CA GLY A 64 -19.44 16.04 22.57
C GLY A 64 -18.23 15.10 22.35
N LEU A 65 -17.03 15.67 22.25
CA LEU A 65 -15.76 14.95 22.21
C LEU A 65 -14.83 15.58 23.25
N ASN A 66 -14.48 14.83 24.30
CA ASN A 66 -13.49 15.27 25.28
C ASN A 66 -12.15 15.58 24.59
N GLN A 67 -11.34 16.48 25.16
CA GLN A 67 -10.04 16.89 24.62
C GLN A 67 -9.15 15.68 24.25
N GLU A 68 -9.15 14.64 25.07
CA GLU A 68 -8.41 13.39 24.82
C GLU A 68 -8.86 12.67 23.53
N ALA A 69 -10.16 12.71 23.21
CA ALA A 69 -10.70 12.14 21.98
C ALA A 69 -10.26 12.96 20.75
N TRP A 70 -10.20 14.29 20.88
CA TRP A 70 -9.66 15.17 19.84
C TRP A 70 -8.17 14.94 19.59
N GLU A 71 -7.37 14.82 20.64
CA GLU A 71 -5.93 14.51 20.53
C GLU A 71 -5.71 13.14 19.88
N SER A 72 -6.52 12.14 20.24
CA SER A 72 -6.50 10.81 19.64
C SER A 72 -6.86 10.83 18.16
N LEU A 73 -7.89 11.60 17.78
CA LEU A 73 -8.31 11.78 16.40
C LEU A 73 -7.23 12.45 15.57
N LEU A 74 -6.62 13.53 16.07
CA LEU A 74 -5.53 14.23 15.40
C LEU A 74 -4.29 13.34 15.27
N SER A 75 -3.98 12.54 16.29
CA SER A 75 -2.91 11.54 16.24
C SER A 75 -3.17 10.49 15.15
N LEU A 76 -4.41 9.99 15.04
CA LEU A 76 -4.80 9.06 13.99
C LEU A 76 -4.73 9.69 12.60
N ALA A 77 -5.24 10.91 12.44
CA ALA A 77 -5.17 11.65 11.18
C ALA A 77 -3.70 11.85 10.75
N GLY A 78 -2.82 12.20 11.68
CA GLY A 78 -1.38 12.31 11.42
C GLY A 78 -0.76 11.00 10.95
N ARG A 79 -1.12 9.87 11.58
CA ARG A 79 -0.65 8.53 11.14
C ARG A 79 -1.16 8.19 9.74
N LEU A 80 -2.45 8.37 9.46
CA LEU A 80 -3.02 8.07 8.15
C LEU A 80 -2.42 8.95 7.04
N ALA A 81 -2.16 10.23 7.33
CA ALA A 81 -1.48 11.13 6.40
C ALA A 81 -0.05 10.66 6.11
N HIS A 82 0.69 10.27 7.14
CA HIS A 82 2.05 9.75 6.99
C HIS A 82 2.07 8.43 6.19
N GLU A 83 1.19 7.49 6.50
CA GLU A 83 1.06 6.23 5.75
C GLU A 83 0.73 6.50 4.27
N THR A 84 -0.23 7.39 4.00
CA THR A 84 -0.59 7.79 2.63
C THR A 84 0.61 8.35 1.88
N GLN A 85 1.41 9.20 2.52
CA GLN A 85 2.61 9.79 1.93
C GLN A 85 3.63 8.70 1.59
N VAL A 86 4.02 7.87 2.55
CA VAL A 86 5.04 6.82 2.35
C VAL A 86 4.60 5.84 1.25
N LEU A 87 3.34 5.42 1.25
CA LEU A 87 2.81 4.53 0.23
C LEU A 87 2.78 5.17 -1.16
N SER A 88 2.49 6.48 -1.25
CA SER A 88 2.55 7.22 -2.51
C SER A 88 3.99 7.34 -3.04
N GLU A 89 4.96 7.58 -2.16
CA GLU A 89 6.38 7.60 -2.50
C GLU A 89 6.87 6.23 -2.99
N LEU A 90 6.46 5.15 -2.31
CA LEU A 90 6.77 3.77 -2.74
C LEU A 90 6.15 3.43 -4.10
N ALA A 91 4.91 3.88 -4.36
CA ALA A 91 4.27 3.69 -5.66
C ALA A 91 5.03 4.40 -6.80
N LEU A 92 5.54 5.61 -6.55
CA LEU A 92 6.38 6.32 -7.53
C LEU A 92 7.68 5.56 -7.83
N LEU A 93 8.35 5.04 -6.80
CA LEU A 93 9.57 4.24 -6.98
C LEU A 93 9.30 2.96 -7.76
N GLN A 94 8.21 2.24 -7.48
CA GLN A 94 7.82 1.05 -8.24
C GLN A 94 7.50 1.37 -9.70
N GLY A 95 6.82 2.50 -9.96
CA GLY A 95 6.56 2.95 -11.33
C GLY A 95 7.82 3.28 -12.12
N GLN A 96 8.86 3.81 -11.47
CA GLN A 96 10.15 4.10 -12.08
C GLN A 96 10.98 2.84 -12.37
N VAL A 97 10.95 1.85 -11.45
CA VAL A 97 11.63 0.56 -11.67
C VAL A 97 11.04 -0.16 -12.89
N LEU A 98 9.72 -0.13 -13.08
CA LEU A 98 9.06 -0.73 -14.24
C LEU A 98 9.28 0.02 -15.56
N GLN A 99 9.86 1.23 -15.56
CA GLN A 99 10.23 1.97 -16.78
C GLN A 99 11.68 1.77 -17.22
N LEU A 100 12.51 1.16 -16.36
CA LEU A 100 13.94 0.94 -16.60
C LEU A 100 14.26 -0.46 -17.15
N ASP A 101 13.26 -1.35 -17.20
CA ASP A 101 13.30 -2.66 -17.88
C ASP A 101 12.60 -2.58 -19.25
#